data_AF-A0A938GZ69-F1
#
_entry.id   AF-A0A938GZ69-F1
#
_cell.length_a   1.000
_cell.length_b   1.000
_cell.length_c   1.000
_cell.angle_alpha   90.00
_cell.angle_beta   90.00
_cell.angle_gamma   90.00
#
_symmetry.space_group_name_H-M   'P 1'
#
loop_
_entity.id
_entity.type
_entity.pdbx_description
1 polymer ?
#
loop_
_entity_poly.entity_id
_entity_poly.type
_entity_poly.pdbx_seq_one_letter_code
_entity_poly.pdbx_strand_id
1 'polypeptide(L)'
;MPIRLYDSLSREVRDLQPSHRDGVFRFYNCGPTVYAPAHIGNFRTFVVNDVLRRLLELEFGADKVKHVRNLTDVDDRTIGQSKKEQRPLAAITKKWTDKFHADCAALNCLRPHVEPTATGHIREQVDMIEVLLEKGHAYRAPDGSVYFKISTFPEYGRLSRIKERELKVTNSAFDSDHKDSLSDFALWKAYKPDEDGDVQWPGPAGASAGRPGWHIECSAMSKKHLGETIDLHTGGVDLLFPHHENEIAQSQCCNGVPFARHWYHSEFLQVDAKKMSKSLGNIHTLDELTSQGYSPMAVRYALLAGHPRKQLNFTFDSLHAAESALKTLRSLRASMSGEGGHLSV
;
A
#
# COMPACT_ATOMS: atom_id res chain seq x y z
N MET A 1 8.06 -17.76 20.62
CA MET A 1 9.28 -17.33 19.89
C MET A 1 8.89 -16.07 19.15
N PRO A 2 9.70 -15.00 19.18
CA PRO A 2 9.33 -13.74 18.56
C PRO A 2 9.07 -13.90 17.07
N ILE A 3 8.12 -13.14 16.53
CA ILE A 3 7.87 -13.11 15.08
C ILE A 3 9.11 -12.57 14.39
N ARG A 4 9.64 -13.35 13.44
CA ARG A 4 10.80 -13.00 12.63
C ARG A 4 10.37 -12.69 11.20
N LEU A 5 10.65 -11.46 10.75
CA LEU A 5 10.24 -10.97 9.45
C LEU A 5 11.45 -10.40 8.70
N TYR A 6 11.50 -10.60 7.39
CA TYR A 6 12.53 -9.96 6.58
C TYR A 6 12.30 -8.45 6.51
N ASP A 7 13.35 -7.67 6.73
CA ASP A 7 13.36 -6.23 6.53
C ASP A 7 13.89 -5.86 5.16
N SER A 8 13.11 -5.08 4.42
CA SER A 8 13.48 -4.58 3.11
C SER A 8 14.58 -3.53 3.18
N LEU A 9 14.70 -2.79 4.28
CA LEU A 9 15.77 -1.81 4.40
C LEU A 9 17.12 -2.48 4.70
N SER A 10 17.19 -3.35 5.73
CA SER A 10 18.44 -4.02 6.12
C SER A 10 18.80 -5.23 5.26
N ARG A 11 17.82 -5.84 4.59
CA ARG A 11 17.92 -7.12 3.86
C ARG A 11 18.15 -8.35 4.74
N GLU A 12 17.73 -8.29 6.00
CA GLU A 12 17.91 -9.36 6.97
C GLU A 12 16.58 -9.78 7.61
N VAL A 13 16.52 -11.01 8.11
CA VAL A 13 15.38 -11.48 8.92
C VAL A 13 15.60 -11.07 10.36
N ARG A 14 14.78 -10.13 10.84
CA ARG A 14 14.87 -9.53 12.18
C ARG A 14 13.61 -9.79 12.98
N ASP A 15 13.74 -9.73 14.30
CA ASP A 15 12.62 -9.85 15.22
C ASP A 15 11.74 -8.60 15.14
N LEU A 16 10.43 -8.78 15.16
CA LEU A 16 9.48 -7.69 15.32
C LEU A 16 9.29 -7.40 16.80
N GLN A 17 9.39 -6.13 17.19
CA GLN A 17 9.20 -5.66 18.56
C GLN A 17 8.58 -4.25 18.52
N PRO A 18 7.65 -3.91 19.44
CA PRO A 18 7.19 -2.54 19.62
C PRO A 18 8.37 -1.62 19.99
N SER A 19 8.52 -0.49 19.32
CA SER A 19 9.64 0.44 19.55
C SER A 19 9.33 1.58 20.52
N HIS A 20 8.08 1.68 20.97
CA HIS A 20 7.61 2.73 21.87
C HIS A 20 7.38 2.20 23.29
N ARG A 21 7.51 3.08 24.28
CA ARG A 21 7.41 2.74 25.72
C ARG A 21 6.03 2.23 26.15
N ASP A 22 4.98 2.55 25.38
CA ASP A 22 3.60 2.07 25.66
C ASP A 22 3.37 0.60 25.27
N GLY A 23 4.34 -0.01 24.58
CA GLY A 23 4.28 -1.39 24.09
C GLY A 23 3.27 -1.61 22.98
N VAL A 24 2.70 -0.56 22.38
CA VAL A 24 1.75 -0.68 21.27
C VAL A 24 2.52 -0.82 19.96
N PHE A 25 2.30 -1.93 19.25
CA PHE A 25 2.85 -2.20 17.93
C PHE A 25 2.09 -1.39 16.87
N ARG A 26 2.79 -0.44 16.23
CA ARG A 26 2.28 0.51 15.24
C ARG A 26 2.57 0.00 13.83
N PHE A 27 1.52 -0.47 13.17
CA PHE A 27 1.57 -1.06 11.84
C PHE A 27 0.83 -0.17 10.84
N TYR A 28 1.52 0.32 9.81
CA TYR A 28 0.94 0.98 8.65
C TYR A 28 1.07 0.11 7.40
N ASN A 29 0.04 0.06 6.56
CA ASN A 29 0.20 -0.44 5.19
C ASN A 29 -0.49 0.47 4.17
N CYS A 30 0.17 0.68 3.03
CA CYS A 30 -0.44 1.42 1.94
C CYS A 30 -1.68 0.66 1.41
N GLY A 31 -2.78 1.40 1.25
CA GLY A 31 -4.05 0.89 0.75
C GLY A 31 -4.26 1.16 -0.75
N PRO A 32 -5.49 0.90 -1.25
CA PRO A 32 -5.78 1.04 -2.67
C PRO A 32 -6.04 2.49 -3.08
N THR A 33 -5.76 2.79 -4.36
CA THR A 33 -6.39 3.91 -5.06
C THR A 33 -7.79 3.50 -5.51
N VAL A 34 -8.83 4.19 -5.04
CA VAL A 34 -10.25 3.77 -5.20
C VAL A 34 -10.90 4.35 -6.46
N TYR A 35 -10.41 3.96 -7.64
CA TYR A 35 -10.94 4.41 -8.95
C TYR A 35 -11.54 3.29 -9.82
N ALA A 36 -11.32 2.04 -9.45
CA ALA A 36 -11.67 0.84 -10.20
C ALA A 36 -11.70 -0.37 -9.23
N PRO A 37 -12.24 -1.53 -9.61
CA PRO A 37 -12.19 -2.70 -8.74
C PRO A 37 -10.74 -3.15 -8.55
N ALA A 38 -10.38 -3.52 -7.33
CA ALA A 38 -9.08 -4.11 -7.06
C ALA A 38 -9.00 -5.53 -7.68
N HIS A 39 -7.82 -5.89 -8.19
CA HIS A 39 -7.58 -7.21 -8.74
C HIS A 39 -6.87 -8.13 -7.74
N ILE A 40 -6.80 -9.43 -8.04
CA ILE A 40 -6.20 -10.45 -7.17
C ILE A 40 -4.73 -10.17 -6.82
N GLY A 41 -3.98 -9.51 -7.71
CA GLY A 41 -2.63 -9.01 -7.41
C GLY A 41 -2.58 -8.04 -6.22
N ASN A 42 -3.54 -7.10 -6.13
CA ASN A 42 -3.65 -6.18 -4.99
C ASN A 42 -4.06 -6.96 -3.73
N PHE A 43 -5.03 -7.86 -3.86
CA PHE A 43 -5.52 -8.66 -2.74
C PHE A 43 -4.47 -9.62 -2.18
N ARG A 44 -3.48 -10.06 -2.97
CA ARG A 44 -2.34 -10.80 -2.41
C ARG A 44 -1.68 -10.04 -1.28
N THR A 45 -1.34 -8.78 -1.50
CA THR A 45 -0.73 -7.92 -0.48
C THR A 45 -1.67 -7.72 0.72
N PHE A 46 -2.96 -7.45 0.49
CA PHE A 46 -3.90 -7.23 1.58
C PHE A 46 -4.17 -8.49 2.42
N VAL A 47 -4.24 -9.66 1.80
CA VAL A 47 -4.40 -10.94 2.48
C VAL A 47 -3.15 -11.29 3.29
N VAL A 48 -1.95 -11.00 2.76
CA VAL A 48 -0.69 -11.19 3.51
C VAL A 48 -0.62 -10.24 4.71
N ASN A 49 -1.00 -8.98 4.53
CA ASN A 49 -1.08 -8.00 5.61
C ASN A 49 -2.11 -8.38 6.69
N ASP A 50 -3.24 -8.99 6.29
CA ASP A 50 -4.20 -9.54 7.24
C ASP A 50 -3.61 -10.71 8.06
N VAL A 51 -2.88 -11.62 7.43
CA VAL A 51 -2.16 -12.68 8.16
C VAL A 51 -1.12 -12.09 9.10
N LEU A 52 -0.35 -11.08 8.67
CA LEU A 52 0.60 -10.38 9.54
C LEU A 52 -0.10 -9.72 10.72
N ARG A 53 -1.20 -8.98 10.50
CA ARG A 53 -2.03 -8.38 11.56
C ARG A 53 -2.45 -9.42 12.60
N ARG A 54 -3.00 -10.56 12.15
CA ARG A 54 -3.47 -11.64 13.03
C ARG A 54 -2.31 -12.24 13.84
N LEU A 55 -1.15 -12.45 13.23
CA LEU A 55 0.04 -12.93 13.94
C LEU A 55 0.53 -11.93 14.99
N LEU A 56 0.57 -10.63 14.65
CA LEU A 56 0.95 -9.58 15.59
C LEU A 56 -0.01 -9.51 16.79
N GLU A 57 -1.31 -9.66 16.57
CA GLU A 57 -2.30 -9.69 17.65
C GLU A 57 -2.18 -10.93 18.53
N LEU A 58 -1.76 -12.08 17.97
CA LEU A 58 -1.45 -13.28 18.75
C LEU A 58 -0.18 -13.13 19.58
N GLU A 59 0.85 -12.47 19.04
CA GLU A 59 2.15 -12.30 19.72
C GLU A 59 2.11 -11.21 20.81
N PHE A 60 1.47 -10.07 20.53
CA PHE A 60 1.49 -8.90 21.41
C PHE A 60 0.19 -8.67 22.18
N GLY A 61 -0.91 -9.29 21.77
CA GLY A 61 -2.26 -9.00 22.27
C GLY A 61 -3.04 -8.07 21.33
N ALA A 62 -4.34 -8.32 21.19
CA ALA A 62 -5.20 -7.58 20.27
C ALA A 62 -5.30 -6.08 20.61
N ASP A 63 -5.24 -5.72 21.90
CA ASP A 63 -5.25 -4.34 22.40
C ASP A 63 -3.89 -3.63 22.28
N LYS A 64 -2.84 -4.37 21.90
CA LYS A 64 -1.46 -3.88 21.75
C LYS A 64 -1.02 -3.76 20.30
N VAL A 65 -1.92 -3.89 19.34
CA VAL A 65 -1.64 -3.65 17.92
C VAL A 65 -2.51 -2.51 17.41
N LYS A 66 -1.91 -1.49 16.80
CA LYS A 66 -2.62 -0.43 16.09
C LYS A 66 -2.27 -0.51 14.61
N HIS A 67 -3.28 -0.77 13.80
CA HIS A 67 -3.12 -1.04 12.36
C HIS A 67 -3.87 0.03 11.57
N VAL A 68 -3.15 0.74 10.72
CA VAL A 68 -3.68 1.81 9.88
C VAL A 68 -3.45 1.45 8.42
N ARG A 69 -4.49 1.60 7.59
CA ARG A 69 -4.43 1.42 6.14
C ARG A 69 -5.13 2.59 5.48
N ASN A 70 -4.49 3.34 4.60
CA ASN A 70 -5.18 4.46 3.95
C ASN A 70 -6.11 4.02 2.81
N LEU A 71 -6.90 4.97 2.31
CA LEU A 71 -7.55 4.93 1.01
C LEU A 71 -7.10 6.16 0.21
N THR A 72 -6.48 5.95 -0.95
CA THR A 72 -6.17 7.06 -1.87
C THR A 72 -7.42 7.37 -2.69
N ASP A 73 -8.17 8.38 -2.24
CA ASP A 73 -9.42 8.87 -2.82
C ASP A 73 -9.25 10.20 -3.59
N VAL A 74 -8.00 10.61 -3.84
CA VAL A 74 -7.66 11.65 -4.81
C VAL A 74 -6.32 11.29 -5.47
N ASP A 75 -6.31 11.18 -6.79
CA ASP A 75 -5.13 10.95 -7.64
C ASP A 75 -5.51 11.26 -9.10
N ASP A 76 -4.52 11.32 -9.99
CA ASP A 76 -4.74 11.47 -11.44
C ASP A 76 -5.74 10.44 -11.98
N ARG A 77 -5.71 9.20 -11.46
CA ARG A 77 -6.63 8.13 -11.88
C ARG A 77 -8.06 8.31 -11.38
N THR A 78 -8.25 8.77 -10.14
CA THR A 78 -9.61 8.98 -9.59
C THR A 78 -10.27 10.18 -10.25
N ILE A 79 -9.49 11.25 -10.50
CA ILE A 79 -9.95 12.44 -11.24
C ILE A 79 -10.30 12.06 -12.68
N GLY A 80 -9.43 11.31 -13.37
CA GLY A 80 -9.70 10.80 -14.72
C GLY A 80 -11.00 9.98 -14.78
N GLN A 81 -11.25 9.12 -13.78
CA GLN A 81 -12.49 8.35 -13.70
C GLN A 81 -13.72 9.24 -13.42
N SER A 82 -13.59 10.23 -12.53
CA SER A 82 -14.65 11.21 -12.25
C SER A 82 -15.07 11.98 -13.50
N LYS A 83 -14.11 12.41 -14.32
CA LYS A 83 -14.37 13.09 -15.59
C LYS A 83 -15.00 12.16 -16.63
N LYS A 84 -14.48 10.93 -16.75
CA LYS A 84 -15.01 9.92 -17.67
C LYS A 84 -16.46 9.55 -17.36
N GLU A 85 -16.81 9.38 -16.09
CA GLU A 85 -18.18 9.05 -15.66
C GLU A 85 -19.08 10.28 -15.50
N GLN A 86 -18.53 11.50 -15.59
CA GLN A 86 -19.25 12.75 -15.31
C GLN A 86 -19.95 12.75 -13.94
N ARG A 87 -19.24 12.25 -12.92
CA ARG A 87 -19.74 12.12 -11.55
C ARG A 87 -18.76 12.72 -10.55
N PRO A 88 -19.24 13.30 -9.42
CA PRO A 88 -18.36 13.86 -8.40
C PRO A 88 -17.33 12.85 -7.92
N LEU A 89 -16.08 13.31 -7.68
CA LEU A 89 -14.97 12.47 -7.21
C LEU A 89 -15.38 11.60 -6.01
N ALA A 90 -16.00 12.20 -5.00
CA ALA A 90 -16.46 11.51 -3.80
C ALA A 90 -17.45 10.37 -4.09
N ALA A 91 -18.31 10.51 -5.12
CA ALA A 91 -19.26 9.46 -5.49
C ALA A 91 -18.56 8.28 -6.19
N ILE A 92 -17.52 8.56 -6.99
CA ILE A 92 -16.68 7.53 -7.61
C ILE A 92 -15.89 6.77 -6.55
N THR A 93 -15.19 7.49 -5.68
CA THR A 93 -14.31 6.89 -4.69
C THR A 93 -15.10 6.15 -3.62
N LYS A 94 -16.28 6.64 -3.23
CA LYS A 94 -17.19 5.89 -2.37
C LYS A 94 -17.61 4.56 -2.99
N LYS A 95 -18.05 4.54 -4.25
CA LYS A 95 -18.44 3.30 -4.95
C LYS A 95 -17.33 2.25 -4.91
N TRP A 96 -16.10 2.64 -5.22
CA TRP A 96 -14.97 1.70 -5.25
C TRP A 96 -14.43 1.36 -3.86
N THR A 97 -14.58 2.25 -2.89
CA THR A 97 -14.32 1.94 -1.47
C THR A 97 -15.28 0.88 -0.95
N ASP A 98 -16.59 1.06 -1.18
CA ASP A 98 -17.61 0.09 -0.78
C ASP A 98 -17.33 -1.28 -1.42
N LYS A 99 -16.94 -1.30 -2.70
CA LYS A 99 -16.55 -2.53 -3.41
C LYS A 99 -15.31 -3.17 -2.79
N PHE A 100 -14.27 -2.40 -2.54
CA PHE A 100 -13.04 -2.89 -1.92
C PHE A 100 -13.29 -3.48 -0.53
N HIS A 101 -14.17 -2.86 0.26
CA HIS A 101 -14.58 -3.38 1.57
C HIS A 101 -15.36 -4.69 1.46
N ALA A 102 -16.29 -4.79 0.51
CA ALA A 102 -17.02 -6.03 0.25
C ALA A 102 -16.07 -7.18 -0.12
N ASP A 103 -15.08 -6.91 -0.98
CA ASP A 103 -14.08 -7.90 -1.37
C ASP A 103 -13.15 -8.29 -0.21
N CYS A 104 -12.70 -7.32 0.58
CA CYS A 104 -11.93 -7.61 1.80
C CYS A 104 -12.73 -8.50 2.75
N ALA A 105 -14.02 -8.22 2.96
CA ALA A 105 -14.88 -9.03 3.81
C ALA A 105 -15.06 -10.44 3.25
N ALA A 106 -15.33 -10.58 1.95
CA ALA A 106 -15.43 -11.86 1.28
C ALA A 106 -14.14 -12.68 1.39
N LEU A 107 -12.97 -12.02 1.35
CA LEU A 107 -11.65 -12.63 1.55
C LEU A 107 -11.28 -12.79 3.03
N ASN A 108 -12.19 -12.52 3.98
CA ASN A 108 -11.97 -12.62 5.43
C ASN A 108 -10.76 -11.80 5.91
N CYS A 109 -10.56 -10.62 5.32
CA CYS A 109 -9.60 -9.63 5.80
C CYS A 109 -10.22 -8.81 6.93
N LEU A 110 -9.50 -8.65 8.03
CA LEU A 110 -9.85 -7.75 9.12
C LEU A 110 -9.89 -6.31 8.62
N ARG A 111 -10.83 -5.51 9.15
CA ARG A 111 -10.79 -4.06 8.95
C ARG A 111 -9.57 -3.47 9.69
N PRO A 112 -8.87 -2.48 9.10
CA PRO A 112 -7.86 -1.75 9.83
C PRO A 112 -8.49 -1.04 11.05
N HIS A 113 -7.70 -0.80 12.10
CA HIS A 113 -8.16 -0.06 13.28
C HIS A 113 -8.49 1.39 12.93
N VAL A 114 -7.79 1.97 11.95
CA VAL A 114 -8.08 3.27 11.36
C VAL A 114 -7.90 3.19 9.84
N GLU A 115 -8.84 3.75 9.09
CA GLU A 115 -8.80 3.78 7.63
C GLU A 115 -8.89 5.22 7.09
N PRO A 116 -7.79 5.99 7.15
CA PRO A 116 -7.82 7.39 6.75
C PRO A 116 -7.90 7.56 5.22
N THR A 117 -8.60 8.59 4.76
CA THR A 117 -8.61 8.97 3.33
C THR A 117 -7.68 10.15 3.06
N ALA A 118 -7.09 10.22 1.87
CA ALA A 118 -6.24 11.33 1.46
C ALA A 118 -6.99 12.68 1.51
N THR A 119 -8.23 12.74 1.01
CA THR A 119 -9.05 13.97 1.07
C THR A 119 -9.44 14.37 2.50
N GLY A 120 -9.50 13.41 3.43
CA GLY A 120 -9.80 13.66 4.84
C GLY A 120 -8.63 14.22 5.65
N HIS A 121 -7.42 14.26 5.08
CA HIS A 121 -6.17 14.62 5.78
C HIS A 121 -5.37 15.68 5.01
N ILE A 122 -6.04 16.53 4.22
CA ILE A 122 -5.38 17.58 3.44
C ILE A 122 -4.61 18.55 4.33
N ARG A 123 -5.17 18.88 5.50
CA ARG A 123 -4.49 19.74 6.46
C ARG A 123 -3.17 19.14 6.93
N GLU A 124 -3.16 17.89 7.38
CA GLU A 124 -1.93 17.22 7.81
C GLU A 124 -0.88 17.12 6.70
N GLN A 125 -1.32 16.97 5.44
CA GLN A 125 -0.43 16.98 4.28
C GLN A 125 0.17 18.37 4.05
N VAL A 126 -0.65 19.42 4.06
CA VAL A 126 -0.18 20.81 3.94
C VAL A 126 0.78 21.17 5.08
N ASP A 127 0.43 20.86 6.33
CA ASP A 127 1.27 21.11 7.50
C ASP A 127 2.66 20.45 7.35
N MET A 128 2.71 19.21 6.84
CA MET A 128 3.98 18.52 6.58
C MET A 128 4.80 19.20 5.47
N ILE A 129 4.14 19.68 4.42
CA ILE A 129 4.80 20.39 3.31
C ILE A 129 5.39 21.72 3.79
N GLU A 130 4.69 22.45 4.65
CA GLU A 130 5.17 23.70 5.23
C GLU A 130 6.45 23.46 6.05
N VAL A 131 6.48 22.43 6.89
CA VAL A 131 7.71 22.05 7.63
C VAL A 131 8.85 21.70 6.68
N LEU A 132 8.58 20.98 5.59
CA LEU A 132 9.61 20.63 4.60
C LEU A 132 10.14 21.86 3.85
N LEU A 133 9.29 22.84 3.56
CA LEU A 133 9.68 24.13 2.99
C LEU A 133 10.56 24.92 3.97
N GLU A 134 10.14 25.04 5.22
CA GLU A 134 10.87 25.75 6.28
C GLU A 134 12.26 25.15 6.52
N LYS A 135 12.37 23.81 6.48
CA LYS A 135 13.64 23.08 6.64
C LYS A 135 14.50 23.04 5.38
N GLY A 136 14.04 23.62 4.26
CA GLY A 136 14.77 23.66 2.99
C GLY A 136 14.82 22.34 2.24
N HIS A 137 13.95 21.38 2.58
CA HIS A 137 13.80 20.09 1.90
C HIS A 137 12.78 20.11 0.76
N ALA A 138 12.04 21.21 0.61
CA ALA A 138 11.10 21.42 -0.48
C ALA A 138 11.31 22.81 -1.11
N TYR A 139 10.81 22.98 -2.34
CA TYR A 139 10.82 24.26 -3.03
C TYR A 139 9.53 24.45 -3.84
N ARG A 140 9.17 25.72 -4.06
CA ARG A 140 8.06 26.11 -4.94
C ARG A 140 8.58 26.24 -6.37
N ALA A 141 7.90 25.62 -7.32
CA ALA A 141 8.20 25.73 -8.74
C ALA A 141 7.41 26.88 -9.38
N PRO A 142 7.86 27.39 -10.56
CA PRO A 142 7.17 28.49 -11.24
C PRO A 142 5.72 28.22 -11.64
N ASP A 143 5.34 26.94 -11.76
CA ASP A 143 3.97 26.50 -12.06
C ASP A 143 3.04 26.54 -10.83
N GLY A 144 3.55 26.94 -9.66
CA GLY A 144 2.83 26.99 -8.38
C GLY A 144 2.84 25.68 -7.60
N SER A 145 3.42 24.60 -8.16
CA SER A 145 3.56 23.32 -7.49
C SER A 145 4.66 23.37 -6.43
N VAL A 146 4.65 22.43 -5.49
CA VAL A 146 5.70 22.26 -4.48
C VAL A 146 6.35 20.90 -4.67
N TYR A 147 7.68 20.86 -4.73
CA TYR A 147 8.46 19.66 -4.96
C TYR A 147 9.39 19.39 -3.79
N PHE A 148 9.64 18.10 -3.51
CA PHE A 148 10.68 17.65 -2.60
C PHE A 148 12.03 17.69 -3.30
N LYS A 149 13.03 18.26 -2.65
CA LYS A 149 14.39 18.40 -3.16
C LYS A 149 15.25 17.22 -2.73
N ILE A 150 15.37 16.18 -3.58
CA ILE A 150 16.10 14.94 -3.28
C ILE A 150 17.54 15.22 -2.86
N SER A 151 18.20 16.20 -3.50
CA SER A 151 19.59 16.58 -3.19
C SER A 151 19.83 16.98 -1.73
N THR A 152 18.78 17.28 -0.96
CA THR A 152 18.88 17.62 0.47
C THR A 152 18.74 16.43 1.42
N PHE A 153 18.50 15.23 0.87
CA PHE A 153 18.41 13.98 1.63
C PHE A 153 19.44 12.97 1.11
N PRO A 154 20.67 12.96 1.63
CA PRO A 154 21.78 12.14 1.12
C PRO A 154 21.53 10.62 1.15
N GLU A 155 20.64 10.16 2.04
CA GLU A 155 20.26 8.74 2.15
C GLU A 155 19.21 8.30 1.13
N TYR A 156 18.72 9.18 0.26
CA TYR A 156 17.70 8.84 -0.74
C TYR A 156 18.15 7.67 -1.63
N GLY A 157 17.25 6.71 -1.82
CA GLY A 157 17.51 5.50 -2.62
C GLY A 157 18.04 4.32 -1.82
N ARG A 158 18.13 4.42 -0.49
CA ARG A 158 18.64 3.35 0.39
C ARG A 158 17.67 2.17 0.48
N LEU A 159 16.36 2.41 0.49
CA LEU A 159 15.36 1.33 0.52
C LEU A 159 15.36 0.54 -0.80
N SER A 160 15.47 1.25 -1.92
CA SER A 160 15.40 0.70 -3.28
C SER A 160 16.71 0.22 -3.85
N ARG A 161 17.83 0.69 -3.28
CA ARG A 161 19.18 0.54 -3.81
C ARG A 161 19.26 1.02 -5.26
N ILE A 162 18.60 2.14 -5.57
CA ILE A 162 18.52 2.68 -6.94
C ILE A 162 19.91 2.85 -7.58
N LYS A 163 20.92 3.29 -6.81
CA LYS A 163 22.32 3.37 -7.28
C LYS A 163 22.87 2.01 -7.74
N GLU A 164 22.57 0.92 -7.03
CA GLU A 164 22.98 -0.43 -7.43
C GLU A 164 22.19 -0.93 -8.66
N ARG A 165 20.92 -0.52 -8.80
CA ARG A 165 20.09 -0.85 -9.95
C ARG A 165 20.58 -0.15 -11.21
N GLU A 166 20.88 1.14 -11.14
CA GLU A 166 21.44 1.93 -12.25
C GLU A 166 22.76 1.32 -12.75
N LEU A 167 23.67 0.93 -11.84
CA LEU A 167 24.93 0.27 -12.18
C LEU A 167 24.76 -1.10 -12.86
N LYS A 168 23.66 -1.82 -12.60
CA LYS A 168 23.34 -3.09 -13.29
C LYS A 168 22.78 -2.86 -14.68
N VAL A 169 21.90 -1.85 -14.84
CA VAL A 169 21.32 -1.49 -16.15
C VAL A 169 22.39 -1.01 -17.13
N THR A 170 23.43 -0.30 -16.66
CA THR A 170 24.56 0.09 -17.52
C THR A 170 25.41 -1.09 -18.02
N ASN A 171 25.33 -2.26 -17.38
CA ASN A 171 26.13 -3.45 -17.71
C ASN A 171 25.33 -4.56 -18.43
N SER A 172 24.02 -4.40 -18.62
CA SER A 172 23.19 -5.39 -19.32
C SER A 172 22.09 -4.71 -20.13
N ALA A 173 22.08 -4.92 -21.44
CA ALA A 173 21.07 -4.41 -22.38
C ALA A 173 19.71 -5.13 -22.24
N PHE A 174 19.03 -4.93 -21.11
CA PHE A 174 17.67 -5.45 -20.87
C PHE A 174 16.68 -4.32 -20.55
N ASP A 175 15.65 -4.29 -21.40
CA ASP A 175 14.29 -3.73 -21.31
C ASP A 175 14.03 -2.37 -20.62
N SER A 176 13.52 -1.42 -21.40
CA SER A 176 13.42 0.02 -21.12
C SER A 176 12.13 0.50 -20.43
N ASP A 177 11.35 -0.40 -19.82
CA ASP A 177 10.00 -0.08 -19.32
C ASP A 177 9.95 0.54 -17.89
N HIS A 178 11.10 0.79 -17.28
CA HIS A 178 11.19 1.49 -15.99
C HIS A 178 12.26 2.60 -16.08
N LYS A 179 11.92 3.72 -16.73
CA LYS A 179 12.69 4.96 -16.59
C LYS A 179 12.41 5.58 -15.21
N ASP A 180 12.95 4.94 -14.17
CA ASP A 180 13.01 5.46 -12.81
C ASP A 180 14.14 6.51 -12.74
N SER A 181 13.94 7.70 -13.31
CA SER A 181 14.94 8.76 -13.18
C SER A 181 14.83 9.43 -11.82
N LEU A 182 15.94 9.50 -11.09
CA LEU A 182 16.10 10.32 -9.89
C LEU A 182 15.72 11.77 -10.21
N SER A 183 14.52 12.17 -9.81
CA SER A 183 13.97 13.50 -10.06
C SER A 183 13.17 13.95 -8.85
N ASP A 184 13.27 15.23 -8.54
CA ASP A 184 12.49 15.87 -7.49
C ASP A 184 11.00 15.63 -7.74
N PHE A 185 10.27 15.22 -6.70
CA PHE A 185 8.89 14.72 -6.82
C PHE A 185 7.88 15.68 -6.18
N ALA A 186 6.68 15.71 -6.75
CA ALA A 186 5.63 16.61 -6.29
C ALA A 186 5.15 16.26 -4.88
N LEU A 187 5.15 17.25 -4.00
CA LEU A 187 4.47 17.24 -2.71
C LEU A 187 3.07 17.86 -2.83
N TRP A 188 2.96 18.92 -3.63
CA TRP A 188 1.71 19.59 -3.96
C TRP A 188 1.69 19.87 -5.47
N LYS A 189 0.64 19.45 -6.15
CA LYS A 189 0.42 19.78 -7.57
C LYS A 189 -0.49 21.00 -7.64
N ALA A 190 -0.02 22.05 -8.31
CA ALA A 190 -0.85 23.23 -8.58
C ALA A 190 -2.12 22.84 -9.35
N TYR A 191 -3.23 23.49 -9.01
CA TYR A 191 -4.51 23.29 -9.66
C TYR A 191 -4.42 23.68 -11.14
N LYS A 192 -4.93 22.78 -11.99
CA LYS A 192 -5.10 23.01 -13.42
C LYS A 192 -6.55 22.70 -13.79
N PRO A 193 -7.36 23.70 -14.20
CA PRO A 193 -8.77 23.49 -14.51
C PRO A 193 -9.03 22.34 -15.49
N ASP A 194 -8.21 22.28 -16.55
CA ASP A 194 -8.34 21.27 -17.60
C ASP A 194 -7.97 19.86 -17.16
N GLU A 195 -7.16 19.69 -16.11
CA GLU A 195 -6.76 18.38 -15.57
C GLU A 195 -7.65 17.99 -14.39
N ASP A 196 -7.84 18.90 -13.43
CA ASP A 196 -8.41 18.62 -12.12
C ASP A 196 -9.93 18.84 -12.02
N GLY A 197 -10.54 19.57 -12.95
CA GLY A 197 -11.97 19.92 -12.87
C GLY A 197 -12.26 20.74 -11.62
N ASP A 198 -13.16 20.27 -10.75
CA ASP A 198 -13.49 20.97 -9.49
C ASP A 198 -12.65 20.49 -8.29
N VAL A 199 -11.67 19.60 -8.51
CA VAL A 199 -10.89 18.96 -7.44
C VAL A 199 -9.72 19.84 -7.04
N GLN A 200 -9.90 20.63 -5.98
CA GLN A 200 -8.85 21.48 -5.43
C GLN A 200 -9.06 21.76 -3.94
N TRP A 201 -7.96 22.09 -3.27
CA TRP A 201 -7.92 22.54 -1.88
C TRP A 201 -6.97 23.74 -1.74
N PRO A 202 -7.08 24.52 -0.64
CA PRO A 202 -6.06 25.48 -0.26
C PRO A 202 -4.71 24.77 -0.07
N GLY A 203 -3.68 25.26 -0.75
CA GLY A 203 -2.32 24.75 -0.62
C GLY A 203 -1.54 25.34 0.56
N PRO A 204 -0.28 24.93 0.74
CA PRO A 204 0.62 25.53 1.73
C PRO A 204 0.81 27.02 1.49
N ALA A 205 1.17 27.78 2.52
CA ALA A 205 1.32 29.23 2.44
C ALA A 205 2.10 29.66 1.18
N GLY A 206 1.52 30.55 0.37
CA GLY A 206 2.14 31.05 -0.87
C GLY A 206 2.17 30.07 -2.06
N ALA A 207 1.59 28.88 -1.96
CA ALA A 207 1.29 28.02 -3.10
C ALA A 207 -0.14 28.29 -3.63
N SER A 208 -0.38 27.92 -4.88
CA SER A 208 -1.72 27.96 -5.46
C SER A 208 -2.63 26.90 -4.82
N ALA A 209 -3.94 27.09 -4.98
CA ALA A 209 -4.88 25.99 -4.80
C ALA A 209 -4.43 24.81 -5.67
N GLY A 210 -4.74 23.59 -5.23
CA GLY A 210 -4.21 22.39 -5.87
C GLY A 210 -4.61 21.14 -5.13
N ARG A 211 -3.76 20.11 -5.23
CA ARG A 211 -3.99 18.83 -4.59
C ARG A 211 -2.67 18.18 -4.18
N PRO A 212 -2.69 17.25 -3.22
CA PRO A 212 -1.48 16.58 -2.79
C PRO A 212 -0.85 15.71 -3.89
N GLY A 213 0.46 15.53 -3.79
CA GLY A 213 1.16 14.47 -4.50
C GLY A 213 0.97 13.12 -3.81
N TRP A 214 0.95 12.03 -4.57
CA TRP A 214 0.63 10.69 -4.07
C TRP A 214 1.41 10.26 -2.80
N HIS A 215 2.69 10.64 -2.68
CA HIS A 215 3.54 10.18 -1.59
C HIS A 215 3.27 10.89 -0.26
N ILE A 216 2.92 12.19 -0.29
CA ILE A 216 2.79 12.99 0.95
C ILE A 216 1.60 12.54 1.80
N GLU A 217 0.58 11.96 1.14
CA GLU A 217 -0.60 11.38 1.76
C GLU A 217 -0.23 10.39 2.86
N CYS A 218 0.55 9.36 2.53
CA CYS A 218 0.87 8.27 3.45
C CYS A 218 1.81 8.74 4.57
N SER A 219 2.79 9.60 4.29
CA SER A 219 3.66 10.21 5.30
C SER A 219 2.85 11.00 6.34
N ALA A 220 1.91 11.85 5.89
CA ALA A 220 1.09 12.66 6.78
C ALA A 220 0.08 11.82 7.59
N MET A 221 -0.62 10.90 6.93
CA MET A 221 -1.62 10.04 7.58
C MET A 221 -0.97 9.07 8.59
N SER A 222 0.15 8.44 8.24
CA SER A 222 0.87 7.55 9.16
C SER A 222 1.35 8.33 10.40
N LYS A 223 1.94 9.53 10.22
CA LYS A 223 2.34 10.40 11.33
C LYS A 223 1.16 10.75 12.23
N LYS A 224 0.02 11.17 11.65
CA LYS A 224 -1.18 11.55 12.40
C LYS A 224 -1.70 10.43 13.30
N HIS A 225 -1.72 9.20 12.79
CA HIS A 225 -2.39 8.09 13.48
C HIS A 225 -1.45 7.22 14.31
N LEU A 226 -0.16 7.18 13.99
CA LEU A 226 0.81 6.28 14.62
C LEU A 226 1.99 7.01 15.27
N GLY A 227 2.24 8.28 14.93
CA GLY A 227 3.38 9.07 15.40
C GLY A 227 4.54 9.08 14.41
N GLU A 228 5.64 9.72 14.81
CA GLU A 228 6.76 10.05 13.90
C GLU A 228 7.61 8.85 13.45
N THR A 229 7.65 7.81 14.29
CA THR A 229 8.29 6.52 13.99
C THR A 229 7.27 5.40 14.17
N ILE A 230 7.13 4.54 13.16
CA ILE A 230 6.26 3.35 13.20
C ILE A 230 7.09 2.06 13.30
N ASP A 231 6.47 0.98 13.77
CA ASP A 231 7.16 -0.29 13.96
C ASP A 231 7.27 -1.07 12.65
N LEU A 232 6.18 -1.11 11.88
CA LEU A 232 6.10 -1.83 10.61
C LEU A 232 5.39 -1.00 9.55
N HIS A 233 6.03 -0.86 8.39
CA HIS A 233 5.43 -0.34 7.17
C HIS A 233 5.40 -1.44 6.11
N THR A 234 4.23 -1.71 5.51
CA THR A 234 4.11 -2.72 4.44
C THR A 234 3.41 -2.25 3.16
N GLY A 235 3.69 -2.94 2.06
CA GLY A 235 3.04 -2.72 0.77
C GLY A 235 3.40 -3.79 -0.27
N GLY A 236 2.99 -3.58 -1.53
CA GLY A 236 3.49 -4.35 -2.67
C GLY A 236 4.92 -3.96 -3.03
N VAL A 237 5.67 -4.83 -3.69
CA VAL A 237 7.05 -4.56 -4.12
C VAL A 237 7.16 -3.41 -5.13
N ASP A 238 6.08 -3.10 -5.85
CA ASP A 238 5.94 -1.91 -6.69
C ASP A 238 5.96 -0.60 -5.89
N LEU A 239 5.54 -0.62 -4.63
CA LEU A 239 5.58 0.58 -3.78
C LEU A 239 6.97 0.86 -3.21
N LEU A 240 7.90 -0.10 -3.30
CA LEU A 240 9.25 0.05 -2.79
C LEU A 240 9.97 1.26 -3.41
N PHE A 241 9.75 1.51 -4.71
CA PHE A 241 10.19 2.71 -5.40
C PHE A 241 9.16 3.11 -6.47
N PRO A 242 8.81 4.41 -6.61
CA PRO A 242 9.32 5.52 -5.80
C PRO A 242 8.60 5.71 -4.47
N HIS A 243 7.46 5.05 -4.24
CA HIS A 243 6.51 5.46 -3.20
C HIS A 243 7.07 5.46 -1.77
N HIS A 244 7.49 4.31 -1.26
CA HIS A 244 8.02 4.18 0.10
C HIS A 244 9.39 4.88 0.29
N GLU A 245 10.20 4.97 -0.76
CA GLU A 245 11.44 5.76 -0.72
C GLU A 245 11.13 7.26 -0.50
N ASN A 246 10.11 7.77 -1.19
CA ASN A 246 9.63 9.15 -1.02
C ASN A 246 9.04 9.37 0.37
N GLU A 247 8.30 8.40 0.90
CA GLU A 247 7.76 8.50 2.27
C GLU A 247 8.85 8.54 3.34
N ILE A 248 9.91 7.75 3.19
CA ILE A 248 11.10 7.83 4.06
C ILE A 248 11.68 9.24 4.00
N ALA A 249 11.91 9.77 2.79
CA ALA A 249 12.51 11.08 2.62
C ALA A 249 11.65 12.18 3.26
N GLN A 250 10.35 12.22 2.95
CA GLN A 250 9.39 13.17 3.52
C GLN A 250 9.33 13.08 5.05
N SER A 251 9.13 11.88 5.59
CA SER A 251 8.93 11.68 7.03
C SER A 251 10.19 11.96 7.84
N GLN A 252 11.36 11.51 7.37
CA GLN A 252 12.61 11.75 8.09
C GLN A 252 13.06 13.22 8.00
N CYS A 253 12.90 13.88 6.84
CA CYS A 253 13.18 15.31 6.71
C CYS A 253 12.21 16.17 7.53
N CYS A 254 10.93 15.76 7.63
CA CYS A 254 9.95 16.43 8.46
C CYS A 254 10.23 16.23 9.96
N ASN A 255 10.51 15.01 10.41
CA ASN A 255 10.52 14.65 11.84
C ASN A 255 11.92 14.60 12.47
N GLY A 256 12.98 14.43 11.67
CA GLY A 256 14.36 14.26 12.17
C GLY A 256 14.64 12.91 12.86
N VAL A 257 13.72 11.96 12.75
CA VAL A 257 13.82 10.59 13.31
C VAL A 257 13.54 9.54 12.23
N PRO A 258 14.00 8.27 12.40
CA PRO A 258 13.68 7.20 11.46
C PRO A 258 12.17 7.02 11.27
N PHE A 259 11.71 6.87 10.04
CA PHE A 259 10.27 6.75 9.75
C PHE A 259 9.70 5.41 10.21
N ALA A 260 10.28 4.29 9.78
CA ALA A 260 9.81 2.96 10.16
C ALA A 260 10.97 2.10 10.65
N ARG A 261 10.73 1.30 11.70
CA ARG A 261 11.71 0.32 12.19
C ARG A 261 11.85 -0.87 11.25
N HIS A 262 10.78 -1.24 10.55
CA HIS A 262 10.75 -2.40 9.66
C HIS A 262 9.95 -2.16 8.39
N TRP A 263 10.48 -2.58 7.25
CA TRP A 263 9.82 -2.48 5.94
C TRP A 263 9.57 -3.86 5.35
N TYR A 264 8.33 -4.17 4.96
CA TYR A 264 8.01 -5.44 4.33
C TYR A 264 7.23 -5.27 3.03
N HIS A 265 7.70 -5.94 1.99
CA HIS A 265 7.10 -5.86 0.65
C HIS A 265 6.72 -7.24 0.14
N SER A 266 5.46 -7.39 -0.26
CA SER A 266 4.96 -8.59 -0.92
C SER A 266 5.34 -8.58 -2.40
N GLU A 267 5.81 -9.72 -2.91
CA GLU A 267 6.20 -9.87 -4.31
C GLU A 267 4.98 -9.97 -5.24
N PHE A 268 5.24 -9.71 -6.52
CA PHE A 268 4.20 -9.72 -7.55
C PHE A 268 3.47 -11.06 -7.68
N LEU A 269 2.19 -10.96 -8.04
CA LEU A 269 1.42 -12.08 -8.57
C LEU A 269 1.61 -12.14 -10.09
N GLN A 270 1.82 -13.33 -10.61
CA GLN A 270 1.79 -13.66 -12.04
C GLN A 270 0.53 -14.47 -12.33
N VAL A 271 0.06 -14.43 -13.58
CA VAL A 271 -1.03 -15.29 -14.07
C VAL A 271 -0.52 -16.08 -15.26
N ASP A 272 -0.58 -17.40 -15.18
CA ASP A 272 -0.09 -18.34 -16.19
C ASP A 272 1.35 -18.04 -16.65
N ALA A 273 2.24 -17.86 -15.67
CA ALA A 273 3.66 -17.51 -15.80
C ALA A 273 3.93 -16.18 -16.51
N LYS A 274 2.90 -15.34 -16.69
CA LYS A 274 3.00 -14.01 -17.30
C LYS A 274 2.78 -12.91 -16.27
N LYS A 275 3.42 -11.76 -16.51
CA LYS A 275 3.12 -10.53 -15.78
C LYS A 275 1.65 -10.18 -15.96
N MET A 276 1.00 -9.74 -14.89
CA MET A 276 -0.36 -9.22 -14.97
C MET A 276 -0.36 -7.89 -15.73
N SER A 277 -1.19 -7.77 -16.76
CA SER A 277 -1.38 -6.50 -17.47
C SER A 277 -2.76 -6.42 -18.11
N LYS A 278 -3.26 -5.19 -18.29
CA LYS A 278 -4.53 -4.97 -19.00
C LYS A 278 -4.44 -5.40 -20.46
N SER A 279 -3.30 -5.20 -21.11
CA SER A 279 -3.08 -5.55 -22.52
C SER A 279 -3.12 -7.06 -22.77
N LEU A 280 -2.70 -7.86 -21.80
CA LEU A 280 -2.77 -9.33 -21.87
C LEU A 280 -4.13 -9.89 -21.47
N GLY A 281 -5.04 -9.05 -20.94
CA GLY A 281 -6.36 -9.49 -20.48
C GLY A 281 -6.33 -10.49 -19.32
N ASN A 282 -5.20 -10.61 -18.60
CA ASN A 282 -4.98 -11.59 -17.54
C ASN A 282 -5.09 -10.99 -16.13
N ILE A 283 -5.83 -9.88 -15.99
CA ILE A 283 -6.14 -9.27 -14.71
C ILE A 283 -7.51 -9.78 -14.27
N HIS A 284 -7.53 -10.48 -13.13
CA HIS A 284 -8.77 -10.99 -12.56
C HIS A 284 -9.17 -10.20 -11.30
N THR A 285 -10.44 -9.85 -11.21
CA THR A 285 -11.10 -9.35 -10.01
C THR A 285 -11.68 -10.50 -9.20
N LEU A 286 -12.06 -10.23 -7.95
CA LEU A 286 -12.76 -11.24 -7.14
C LEU A 286 -14.11 -11.63 -7.76
N ASP A 287 -14.87 -10.66 -8.26
CA ASP A 287 -16.17 -10.89 -8.89
C ASP A 287 -16.08 -11.84 -10.08
N GLU A 288 -15.10 -11.63 -10.97
CA GLU A 288 -14.87 -12.48 -12.13
C GLU A 288 -14.54 -13.92 -11.77
N LEU A 289 -13.83 -14.15 -10.66
CA LEU A 289 -13.55 -15.51 -10.19
C LEU A 289 -14.77 -16.12 -9.51
N THR A 290 -15.51 -15.34 -8.72
CA THR A 290 -16.73 -15.82 -8.08
C THR A 290 -17.86 -16.13 -9.07
N SER A 291 -17.98 -15.36 -10.14
CA SER A 291 -18.96 -15.63 -11.21
C SER A 291 -18.63 -16.91 -12.00
N GLN A 292 -17.37 -17.35 -11.97
CA GLN A 292 -16.92 -18.64 -12.49
C GLN A 292 -17.11 -19.80 -11.49
N GLY A 293 -17.67 -19.55 -10.31
CA GLY A 293 -18.00 -20.57 -9.31
C GLY A 293 -16.91 -20.82 -8.25
N TYR A 294 -15.83 -20.03 -8.22
CA TYR A 294 -14.82 -20.14 -7.18
C TYR A 294 -15.23 -19.37 -5.92
N SER A 295 -15.08 -19.97 -4.75
CA SER A 295 -15.35 -19.31 -3.48
C SER A 295 -14.25 -18.28 -3.14
N PRO A 296 -14.60 -17.15 -2.51
CA PRO A 296 -13.61 -16.18 -2.04
C PRO A 296 -12.54 -16.80 -1.13
N MET A 297 -12.89 -17.80 -0.33
CA MET A 297 -11.92 -18.50 0.52
C MET A 297 -10.90 -19.30 -0.28
N ALA A 298 -11.28 -19.91 -1.40
CA ALA A 298 -10.31 -20.56 -2.29
C ALA A 298 -9.36 -19.56 -2.93
N VAL A 299 -9.87 -18.38 -3.32
CA VAL A 299 -9.03 -17.28 -3.79
C VAL A 299 -8.03 -16.87 -2.70
N ARG A 300 -8.50 -16.65 -1.46
CA ARG A 300 -7.63 -16.34 -0.32
C ARG A 300 -6.56 -17.41 -0.11
N TYR A 301 -6.95 -18.69 -0.12
CA TYR A 301 -6.04 -19.81 0.06
C TYR A 301 -4.99 -19.87 -1.05
N ALA A 302 -5.40 -19.71 -2.31
CA ALA A 302 -4.50 -19.69 -3.45
C ALA A 302 -3.49 -18.55 -3.36
N LEU A 303 -3.91 -17.35 -2.94
CA LEU A 303 -3.02 -16.20 -2.75
C LEU A 303 -1.99 -16.38 -1.62
N LEU A 304 -2.28 -17.27 -0.65
CA LEU A 304 -1.40 -17.62 0.47
C LEU A 304 -0.56 -18.88 0.22
N ALA A 305 -0.79 -19.61 -0.87
CA ALA A 305 -0.16 -20.91 -1.13
C ALA A 305 1.36 -20.83 -1.37
N GLY A 306 1.93 -19.63 -1.54
CA GLY A 306 3.37 -19.42 -1.71
C GLY A 306 3.94 -18.37 -0.75
N HIS A 307 5.25 -18.45 -0.52
CA HIS A 307 5.95 -17.47 0.31
C HIS A 307 5.71 -16.04 -0.20
N PRO A 308 5.26 -15.08 0.63
CA PRO A 308 4.80 -13.78 0.10
C PRO A 308 5.90 -12.91 -0.51
N ARG A 309 7.16 -13.17 -0.18
CA ARG A 309 8.35 -12.54 -0.80
C ARG A 309 8.92 -13.30 -2.01
N LYS A 310 8.15 -14.21 -2.60
CA LYS A 310 8.45 -14.82 -3.90
C LYS A 310 7.31 -14.50 -4.85
N GLN A 311 7.60 -14.35 -6.13
CA GLN A 311 6.56 -14.26 -7.13
C GLN A 311 5.70 -15.51 -7.06
N LEU A 312 4.38 -15.33 -7.02
CA LEU A 312 3.42 -16.43 -7.01
C LEU A 312 2.83 -16.52 -8.41
N ASN A 313 2.90 -17.70 -9.01
CA ASN A 313 2.19 -17.97 -10.24
C ASN A 313 0.78 -18.45 -9.91
N PHE A 314 -0.22 -17.65 -10.24
CA PHE A 314 -1.63 -17.99 -10.12
C PHE A 314 -2.09 -18.66 -11.41
N THR A 315 -2.70 -19.83 -11.27
CA THR A 315 -3.35 -20.57 -12.37
C THR A 315 -4.73 -21.03 -11.94
N PHE A 316 -5.63 -21.27 -12.88
CA PHE A 316 -6.94 -21.85 -12.55
C PHE A 316 -6.82 -23.25 -11.93
N ASP A 317 -5.83 -24.04 -12.33
CA ASP A 317 -5.53 -25.32 -11.68
C ASP A 317 -5.16 -25.14 -10.20
N SER A 318 -4.35 -24.12 -9.88
CA SER A 318 -3.99 -23.82 -8.49
C SER A 318 -5.20 -23.39 -7.66
N LEU A 319 -6.16 -22.69 -8.29
CA LEU A 319 -7.40 -22.28 -7.65
C LEU A 319 -8.37 -23.46 -7.44
N HIS A 320 -8.46 -24.38 -8.41
CA HIS A 320 -9.23 -25.61 -8.27
C HIS A 320 -8.65 -26.54 -7.18
N ALA A 321 -7.32 -26.63 -7.10
CA ALA A 321 -6.64 -27.33 -6.02
C ALA A 321 -6.91 -26.68 -4.65
N ALA A 322 -6.95 -25.35 -4.58
CA ALA A 322 -7.31 -24.61 -3.37
C ALA A 322 -8.74 -24.91 -2.89
N GLU A 323 -9.72 -24.95 -3.79
CA GLU A 323 -11.10 -25.38 -3.47
C GLU A 323 -11.12 -26.79 -2.89
N SER A 324 -10.42 -27.73 -3.55
CA SER A 324 -10.36 -29.12 -3.12
C SER A 324 -9.72 -29.26 -1.72
N ALA A 325 -8.63 -28.53 -1.46
CA ALA A 325 -7.97 -28.50 -0.16
C ALA A 325 -8.90 -27.96 0.93
N LEU A 326 -9.60 -26.86 0.67
CA LEU A 326 -10.57 -26.28 1.62
C LEU A 326 -11.75 -27.22 1.88
N LYS A 327 -12.25 -27.92 0.86
CA LYS A 327 -13.31 -28.93 1.03
C LYS A 327 -12.84 -30.04 1.98
N THR A 328 -11.62 -30.54 1.81
CA THR A 328 -11.02 -31.54 2.71
C THR A 328 -10.91 -31.02 4.13
N LEU A 329 -10.40 -29.79 4.34
CA LEU A 329 -10.30 -29.19 5.67
C LEU A 329 -11.67 -29.01 6.35
N ARG A 330 -12.69 -28.60 5.58
CA ARG A 330 -14.07 -28.48 6.08
C ARG A 330 -14.65 -29.84 6.47
N SER A 331 -14.45 -30.87 5.66
CA SER A 331 -14.89 -32.24 5.97
C SER A 331 -14.19 -32.78 7.23
N LEU A 332 -12.88 -32.57 7.36
CA LEU A 332 -12.12 -32.97 8.54
C LEU A 332 -12.66 -32.26 9.79
N ARG A 333 -12.85 -30.94 9.74
CA ARG A 333 -13.45 -30.18 10.85
C ARG A 333 -14.82 -30.73 11.24
N ALA A 334 -15.67 -31.04 10.27
CA ALA A 334 -17.01 -31.58 10.52
C ALA A 334 -16.97 -32.99 11.15
N SER A 335 -15.91 -33.77 10.89
CA SER A 335 -15.71 -35.09 11.52
C SER A 335 -15.13 -35.04 12.93
N MET A 336 -14.58 -33.89 13.36
CA MET A 336 -14.07 -33.73 14.73
C MET A 336 -15.26 -33.48 15.67
N SER A 337 -15.43 -34.32 16.69
CA SER A 337 -16.40 -34.09 17.77
C SER A 337 -16.12 -32.73 18.43
N GLY A 338 -17.17 -31.96 18.69
CA GLY A 338 -17.17 -30.50 18.95
C GLY A 338 -16.46 -29.98 20.21
N GLU A 339 -15.23 -30.42 20.50
CA GLU A 339 -14.35 -29.87 21.54
C GLU A 339 -13.19 -29.03 20.97
N GLY A 340 -13.21 -28.72 19.66
CA GLY A 340 -12.19 -27.92 18.97
C GLY A 340 -12.66 -26.51 18.60
N GLY A 341 -11.82 -25.49 18.86
CA GLY A 341 -12.12 -24.06 18.77
C GLY A 341 -12.79 -23.57 17.48
N HIS A 342 -13.62 -22.52 17.63
CA HIS A 342 -14.39 -21.90 16.55
C HIS A 342 -13.48 -21.23 15.50
N LEU A 343 -13.35 -21.84 14.32
CA LEU A 343 -13.00 -21.09 13.11
C LEU A 343 -14.22 -20.27 12.69
N SER A 344 -14.14 -18.95 12.84
CA SER A 344 -15.13 -17.97 12.41
C SER A 344 -15.41 -18.10 10.91
N VAL A 345 -16.69 -18.17 10.57
CA VAL A 345 -17.27 -18.36 9.23
C VAL A 345 -16.92 -17.21 8.29
#